data_AF-A0AAT9HKM6-F1
#
_entry.id   AF-A0AAT9HKM6-F1
#
_cell.length_a   1.000
_cell.length_b   1.000
_cell.length_c   1.000
_cell.angle_alpha   90.00
_cell.angle_beta   90.00
_cell.angle_gamma   90.00
#
_symmetry.space_group_name_H-M   'P 1'
#
loop_
_entity.id
_entity.type
_entity.pdbx_description
1 polymer ?
#
loop_
_entity_poly.entity_id
_entity_poly.type
_entity_poly.pdbx_seq_one_letter_code
_entity_poly.pdbx_strand_id
1 'polypeptide(L)'
;MSSSPGRIEGMPKTSARLLSLLSLLQARRDWPGALLAERLGVSPRTVRRDIDRLRELGYPVAAFKGPDGGYRLDAGTRLPPLLFDDEQAVALAVALRTAAASGAAIREDAARALATVRQVLPARLRHRVDTLRVTTVEPPRPSTGCCS
;
A
#
# COMPACT_ATOMS: atom_id res chain seq x y z
N MET A 1 -9.32 40.03 -34.19
CA MET A 1 -9.27 38.57 -34.39
C MET A 1 -8.56 37.97 -33.20
N SER A 2 -9.35 37.48 -32.25
CA SER A 2 -8.86 36.87 -31.02
C SER A 2 -8.41 35.45 -31.29
N SER A 3 -7.29 35.05 -30.70
CA SER A 3 -7.06 33.67 -30.31
C SER A 3 -6.23 33.70 -29.04
N SER A 4 -6.93 33.59 -27.91
CA SER A 4 -6.34 33.29 -26.60
C SER A 4 -6.36 31.78 -26.44
N PRO A 5 -5.21 31.09 -26.28
CA PRO A 5 -5.18 29.65 -26.18
C PRO A 5 -5.74 29.21 -24.83
N GLY A 6 -6.66 28.25 -24.90
CA GLY A 6 -7.41 27.71 -23.79
C GLY A 6 -6.54 27.09 -22.70
N ARG A 7 -6.90 27.49 -21.48
CA ARG A 7 -6.52 26.93 -20.18
C ARG A 7 -6.63 25.39 -20.16
N ILE A 8 -5.49 24.70 -20.21
CA ILE A 8 -5.37 23.30 -19.79
C ILE A 8 -4.58 23.25 -18.49
N GLU A 9 -5.21 23.70 -17.40
CA GLU A 9 -4.61 23.68 -16.06
C GLU A 9 -5.63 23.10 -15.06
N GLY A 10 -5.74 21.78 -14.99
CA GLY A 10 -6.65 21.16 -14.02
C GLY A 10 -6.63 19.63 -13.88
N MET A 11 -6.19 18.89 -14.90
CA MET A 11 -6.43 17.43 -14.96
C MET A 11 -5.24 16.46 -14.76
N PRO A 12 -3.97 16.88 -14.64
CA PRO A 12 -2.93 16.01 -14.07
C PRO A 12 -2.74 16.20 -12.56
N LYS A 13 -3.03 17.39 -12.04
CA LYS A 13 -2.68 17.80 -10.67
C LYS A 13 -3.57 17.18 -9.59
N THR A 14 -4.85 16.94 -9.88
CA THR A 14 -5.81 16.46 -8.87
C THR A 14 -5.66 14.96 -8.59
N SER A 15 -5.54 14.12 -9.63
CA SER A 15 -5.31 12.68 -9.47
C SER A 15 -3.95 12.39 -8.85
N ALA A 16 -2.90 13.08 -9.29
CA ALA A 16 -1.57 12.99 -8.69
C ALA A 16 -1.62 13.38 -7.20
N ARG A 17 -2.28 14.49 -6.85
CA ARG A 17 -2.41 14.94 -5.45
C ARG A 17 -3.19 13.95 -4.58
N LEU A 18 -4.26 13.35 -5.10
CA LEU A 18 -5.02 12.32 -4.38
C LEU A 18 -4.17 11.09 -4.09
N LEU A 19 -3.38 10.64 -5.09
CA LEU A 19 -2.44 9.52 -4.91
C LEU A 19 -1.34 9.87 -3.90
N SER A 20 -0.79 11.10 -3.94
CA SER A 20 0.17 11.58 -2.96
C SER A 20 -0.43 11.64 -1.55
N LEU A 21 -1.66 12.13 -1.40
CA LEU A 21 -2.38 12.16 -0.12
C LEU A 21 -2.57 10.74 0.43
N LEU A 22 -3.00 9.80 -0.42
CA LEU A 22 -3.15 8.40 -0.04
C LEU A 22 -1.81 7.79 0.41
N SER A 23 -0.73 8.05 -0.33
CA SER A 23 0.61 7.58 0.00
C SER A 23 1.05 8.07 1.39
N LEU A 24 0.79 9.35 1.71
CA LEU A 24 1.09 9.92 3.03
C LEU A 24 0.30 9.19 4.12
N LEU A 25 -1.01 9.03 3.95
CA LEU A 25 -1.87 8.35 4.91
C LEU A 25 -1.51 6.87 5.13
N GLN A 26 -0.88 6.22 4.15
CA GLN A 26 -0.37 4.84 4.27
C GLN A 26 0.99 4.77 4.99
N ALA A 27 1.85 5.78 4.82
CA ALA A 27 3.17 5.81 5.44
C ALA A 27 3.11 5.95 6.97
N ARG A 28 2.05 6.55 7.52
CA ARG A 28 1.87 6.73 8.96
C ARG A 28 0.39 6.73 9.34
N ARG A 29 0.08 6.07 10.47
CA ARG A 29 -1.28 5.87 10.98
C ARG A 29 -2.05 7.17 11.23
N ASP A 30 -1.42 8.17 11.85
CA ASP A 30 -2.08 9.42 12.21
C ASP A 30 -1.36 10.63 11.58
N TRP A 31 -2.12 11.56 11.02
CA TRP A 31 -1.60 12.76 10.36
C TRP A 31 -2.32 14.03 10.80
N PRO A 32 -1.62 15.02 11.38
CA PRO A 32 -2.19 16.34 11.61
C PRO A 32 -2.62 16.98 10.28
N GLY A 33 -3.82 17.58 10.25
CA GLY A 33 -4.35 18.18 9.02
C GLY A 33 -3.46 19.29 8.46
N ALA A 34 -2.83 20.08 9.34
CA ALA A 34 -1.90 21.15 8.95
C ALA A 34 -0.63 20.60 8.27
N LEU A 35 -0.09 19.48 8.76
CA LEU A 35 1.12 18.88 8.20
C LEU A 35 0.86 18.23 6.82
N LEU A 36 -0.34 17.67 6.61
CA LEU A 36 -0.75 17.20 5.28
C LEU A 36 -0.84 18.35 4.28
N ALA A 37 -1.41 19.48 4.72
CA ALA A 37 -1.54 20.69 3.90
C ALA A 37 -0.16 21.22 3.46
N GLU A 38 0.78 21.31 4.41
CA GLU A 38 2.16 21.71 4.15
C GLU A 38 2.86 20.76 3.16
N ARG A 39 2.82 19.45 3.41
CA ARG A 39 3.50 18.46 2.56
C ARG A 39 2.94 18.36 1.15
N LEU A 40 1.65 18.58 1.00
CA LEU A 40 0.98 18.57 -0.31
C LEU A 40 1.04 19.95 -0.99
N GLY A 41 1.54 21.00 -0.31
CA GLY A 41 1.58 22.36 -0.83
C GLY A 41 0.19 22.96 -1.10
N VAL A 42 -0.82 22.59 -0.31
CA VAL A 42 -2.21 23.02 -0.49
C VAL A 42 -2.83 23.55 0.80
N SER A 43 -4.00 24.18 0.68
CA SER A 43 -4.73 24.67 1.86
C SER A 43 -5.34 23.53 2.69
N PRO A 44 -5.58 23.72 4.00
CA PRO A 44 -6.33 22.75 4.82
C PRO A 44 -7.74 22.45 4.28
N ARG A 45 -8.39 23.44 3.64
CA ARG A 45 -9.70 23.24 2.97
C ARG A 45 -9.59 22.27 1.79
N THR A 46 -8.49 22.33 1.05
CA THR A 46 -8.21 21.42 -0.06
C THR A 46 -7.94 20.01 0.44
N VAL A 47 -7.14 19.86 1.51
CA VAL A 47 -6.93 18.55 2.16
C VAL A 47 -8.26 17.93 2.56
N ARG A 48 -9.12 18.68 3.24
CA ARG A 48 -10.45 18.17 3.64
C ARG A 48 -11.28 17.70 2.44
N ARG A 49 -11.29 18.47 1.35
CA ARG A 49 -11.99 18.09 0.10
C ARG A 49 -11.40 16.83 -0.54
N ASP A 50 -10.08 16.68 -0.56
CA ASP A 50 -9.43 15.50 -1.11
C ASP A 50 -9.66 14.26 -0.22
N ILE A 51 -9.70 14.42 1.11
CA ILE A 51 -10.07 13.36 2.06
C ILE A 51 -11.50 12.87 1.81
N ASP A 52 -12.45 13.79 1.63
CA ASP A 52 -13.84 13.43 1.34
C ASP A 52 -13.93 12.67 0.00
N ARG A 53 -13.14 13.06 -0.99
CA ARG A 53 -13.05 12.35 -2.26
C ARG A 53 -12.44 10.95 -2.14
N LEU A 54 -11.44 10.77 -1.27
CA LEU A 54 -10.93 9.42 -0.95
C LEU A 54 -12.01 8.55 -0.29
N ARG A 55 -12.83 9.12 0.61
CA ARG A 55 -13.94 8.40 1.24
C ARG A 55 -14.99 7.95 0.21
N GLU A 56 -15.34 8.81 -0.73
CA GLU A 56 -16.24 8.47 -1.85
C GLU A 56 -15.70 7.31 -2.70
N LEU A 57 -14.37 7.21 -2.83
CA LEU A 57 -13.68 6.11 -3.52
C LEU A 57 -13.57 4.83 -2.68
N GLY A 58 -14.15 4.79 -1.47
CA GLY A 58 -14.18 3.62 -0.61
C GLY A 58 -12.98 3.49 0.34
N TYR A 59 -12.14 4.52 0.47
CA TYR A 59 -11.05 4.52 1.45
C TYR A 59 -11.57 4.93 2.84
N PRO A 60 -11.41 4.08 3.88
CA PRO A 60 -11.88 4.37 5.23
C PRO A 60 -10.98 5.38 5.94
N VAL A 61 -11.16 6.67 5.66
CA VAL A 61 -10.38 7.74 6.32
C VAL A 61 -11.15 8.28 7.52
N ALA A 62 -10.65 8.06 8.74
CA ALA A 62 -11.17 8.62 9.97
C ALA A 62 -10.59 10.01 10.24
N ALA A 63 -11.40 10.88 10.86
CA ALA A 63 -10.93 12.16 11.40
C ALA A 63 -11.04 12.13 12.93
N PHE A 64 -9.99 12.55 13.62
CA PHE A 64 -9.98 12.64 15.09
C PHE A 64 -9.87 14.10 15.53
N LYS A 65 -10.54 14.44 16.64
CA LYS A 65 -10.58 15.80 17.20
C LYS A 65 -9.48 15.98 18.26
N GLY A 66 -8.95 17.19 18.37
CA GLY A 66 -7.93 17.59 19.35
C GLY A 66 -7.14 18.82 18.86
N PRO A 67 -6.20 19.35 19.67
CA PRO A 67 -5.32 20.46 19.28
C PRO A 67 -4.53 20.15 18.00
N ASP A 68 -4.11 18.88 17.85
CA ASP A 68 -3.44 18.33 16.66
C ASP A 68 -4.38 17.47 15.80
N GLY A 69 -5.68 17.81 15.80
CA GLY A 69 -6.72 17.06 15.08
C GLY A 69 -6.31 16.75 13.63
N GLY A 70 -6.64 15.54 13.19
CA GLY A 70 -6.01 14.97 12.01
C GLY A 70 -6.80 13.87 11.35
N TYR A 71 -6.14 13.22 10.40
CA TYR A 71 -6.68 12.17 9.57
C TYR A 71 -5.87 10.88 9.74
N ARG A 72 -6.56 9.76 9.66
CA ARG A 72 -6.00 8.41 9.71
C ARG A 72 -6.68 7.56 8.65
N LEU A 73 -5.91 6.74 7.95
CA LEU A 73 -6.48 5.63 7.16
C LEU A 73 -6.71 4.45 8.12
N ASP A 74 -7.96 4.10 8.36
CA ASP A 74 -8.31 2.92 9.15
C ASP A 74 -8.17 1.64 8.31
N ALA A 75 -8.00 0.50 8.99
CA ALA A 75 -8.11 -0.80 8.32
C ALA A 75 -9.59 -1.07 8.02
N GLY A 76 -10.00 -0.86 6.77
CA GLY A 76 -11.36 -1.20 6.31
C GLY A 76 -11.60 -2.70 6.19
N THR A 77 -12.72 -3.09 5.61
CA THR A 77 -13.06 -4.51 5.35
C THR A 77 -12.21 -5.16 4.24
N ARG A 78 -11.42 -4.37 3.52
CA ARG A 78 -10.48 -4.82 2.49
C ARG A 78 -9.17 -4.03 2.63
N LEU A 79 -8.06 -4.65 2.22
CA LEU A 79 -6.78 -3.97 2.12
C LEU A 79 -6.87 -2.85 1.06
N PRO A 80 -6.56 -1.58 1.40
CA PRO A 80 -6.47 -0.52 0.41
C PRO A 80 -5.31 -0.78 -0.56
N PRO A 81 -5.29 -0.19 -1.77
CA PRO A 81 -4.15 -0.27 -2.69
C PRO A 81 -2.83 0.13 -2.02
N LEU A 82 -2.00 -0.86 -1.70
CA LEU A 82 -0.72 -0.66 -1.02
C LEU A 82 0.36 -0.29 -2.03
N LEU A 83 1.12 0.76 -1.73
CA LEU A 83 2.33 1.11 -2.47
C LEU A 83 3.51 0.39 -1.83
N PHE A 84 4.14 -0.50 -2.59
CA PHE A 84 5.36 -1.19 -2.20
C PHE A 84 6.54 -0.64 -3.00
N ASP A 85 7.67 -0.46 -2.35
CA ASP A 85 8.95 -0.31 -3.07
C ASP A 85 9.39 -1.65 -3.69
N ASP A 86 10.47 -1.59 -4.47
CA ASP A 86 10.99 -2.76 -5.19
C ASP A 86 11.42 -3.88 -4.22
N GLU A 87 12.05 -3.55 -3.09
CA GLU A 87 12.51 -4.50 -2.08
C GLU A 87 11.35 -5.17 -1.33
N GLN A 88 10.35 -4.38 -0.92
CA GLN A 88 9.13 -4.84 -0.27
C GLN A 88 8.32 -5.76 -1.18
N ALA A 89 8.23 -5.42 -2.48
CA ALA A 89 7.55 -6.22 -3.47
C ALA A 89 8.20 -7.61 -3.64
N VAL A 90 9.53 -7.66 -3.64
CA VAL A 90 10.28 -8.93 -3.67
C VAL A 90 10.07 -9.73 -2.38
N ALA A 91 10.16 -9.09 -1.21
CA ALA A 91 9.95 -9.75 0.08
C ALA A 91 8.55 -10.37 0.19
N LEU A 92 7.52 -9.63 -0.23
CA LEU A 92 6.14 -10.12 -0.25
C LEU A 92 5.99 -11.33 -1.18
N ALA A 93 6.56 -11.27 -2.39
CA ALA A 93 6.48 -12.36 -3.34
C ALA A 93 7.17 -13.64 -2.83
N VAL A 94 8.31 -13.51 -2.15
CA VAL A 94 9.01 -14.63 -1.50
C VAL A 94 8.16 -15.22 -0.38
N ALA A 95 7.63 -14.38 0.52
CA ALA A 95 6.79 -14.84 1.63
C ALA A 95 5.55 -15.61 1.14
N LEU A 96 4.88 -15.09 0.11
CA LEU A 96 3.71 -15.76 -0.49
C LEU A 96 4.08 -17.08 -1.17
N ARG A 97 5.24 -17.15 -1.84
CA ARG A 97 5.74 -18.40 -2.45
C ARG A 97 6.08 -19.44 -1.39
N THR A 98 6.71 -19.05 -0.28
CA THR A 98 6.99 -19.92 0.86
C THR A 98 5.70 -20.44 1.51
N ALA A 99 4.72 -19.56 1.74
CA ALA A 99 3.43 -19.95 2.29
C ALA A 99 2.67 -20.91 1.34
N ALA A 100 2.73 -20.69 0.03
CA ALA A 100 2.14 -21.57 -0.97
C ALA A 100 2.88 -22.91 -1.14
N ALA A 101 4.17 -22.98 -0.78
CA ALA A 101 4.93 -24.24 -0.74
C ALA A 101 4.80 -24.96 0.60
N SER A 102 4.24 -24.31 1.62
CA SER A 102 4.08 -24.89 2.95
C SER A 102 2.90 -25.86 3.02
N GLY A 103 2.91 -26.74 4.02
CA GLY A 103 1.76 -27.58 4.37
C GLY A 103 0.66 -26.85 5.17
N ALA A 104 0.74 -25.52 5.31
CA ALA A 104 -0.20 -24.75 6.10
C ALA A 104 -1.54 -24.57 5.40
N ALA A 105 -2.60 -24.36 6.19
CA ALA A 105 -3.96 -24.12 5.70
C ALA A 105 -4.07 -22.91 4.74
N ILE A 106 -3.12 -21.97 4.80
CA ILE A 106 -3.10 -20.75 3.99
C ILE A 106 -2.54 -20.96 2.56
N ARG A 107 -2.16 -22.19 2.19
CA ARG A 107 -1.48 -22.48 0.92
C ARG A 107 -2.21 -21.93 -0.31
N GLU A 108 -3.51 -22.20 -0.42
CA GLU A 108 -4.30 -21.80 -1.58
C GLU A 108 -4.50 -20.29 -1.64
N ASP A 109 -4.74 -19.66 -0.50
CA ASP A 109 -4.89 -18.22 -0.39
C ASP A 109 -3.58 -17.50 -0.74
N ALA A 110 -2.44 -18.03 -0.30
CA ALA A 110 -1.12 -17.52 -0.63
C ALA A 110 -0.81 -17.65 -2.13
N ALA A 111 -1.20 -18.76 -2.77
CA ALA A 111 -1.04 -18.95 -4.21
C ALA A 111 -1.88 -17.93 -5.01
N ARG A 112 -3.13 -17.68 -4.61
CA ARG A 112 -3.98 -16.66 -5.23
C ARG A 112 -3.41 -15.25 -5.03
N ALA A 113 -2.98 -14.92 -3.82
CA ALA A 113 -2.35 -13.63 -3.53
C ALA A 113 -1.08 -13.41 -4.37
N LEU A 114 -0.24 -14.43 -4.53
CA LEU A 114 0.96 -14.35 -5.37
C LEU A 114 0.61 -14.08 -6.83
N ALA A 115 -0.44 -14.73 -7.36
CA ALA A 115 -0.91 -14.49 -8.72
C ALA A 115 -1.35 -13.02 -8.91
N THR A 116 -2.11 -12.47 -7.97
CA THR A 116 -2.53 -11.06 -7.99
C THR A 116 -1.33 -10.11 -7.96
N VAL A 117 -0.35 -10.36 -7.08
CA VAL A 117 0.87 -9.52 -7.00
C VAL A 117 1.67 -9.58 -8.31
N ARG A 118 1.84 -10.77 -8.91
CA ARG A 118 2.57 -10.92 -10.18
C ARG A 118 1.95 -10.14 -11.34
N GLN A 119 0.62 -9.96 -11.36
CA GLN A 119 -0.06 -9.20 -12.41
C GLN A 119 0.35 -7.73 -12.39
N VAL A 120 0.56 -7.15 -11.20
CA VAL A 120 0.88 -5.72 -11.01
C VAL A 120 2.38 -5.43 -10.96
N LEU A 121 3.25 -6.45 -10.86
CA LEU A 121 4.70 -6.25 -10.86
C LEU A 121 5.23 -5.79 -12.24
N PRO A 122 6.11 -4.77 -12.27
CA PRO A 122 6.90 -4.44 -13.46
C PRO A 122 7.73 -5.64 -13.96
N ALA A 123 7.97 -5.72 -15.26
CA ALA A 123 8.69 -6.86 -15.89
C ALA A 123 10.04 -7.14 -15.21
N ARG A 124 10.78 -6.10 -14.80
CA ARG A 124 12.05 -6.22 -14.07
C ARG A 124 11.90 -7.01 -12.76
N LEU A 125 10.84 -6.74 -12.00
CA LEU A 125 10.58 -7.35 -10.70
C LEU A 125 10.02 -8.76 -10.85
N ARG A 126 9.17 -9.00 -11.87
CA ARG A 126 8.69 -10.35 -12.20
C ARG A 126 9.85 -11.32 -12.46
N HIS A 127 10.82 -10.92 -13.27
CA HIS A 127 12.00 -11.74 -13.54
C HIS A 127 12.79 -12.04 -12.27
N ARG A 128 13.05 -11.04 -11.43
CA ARG A 128 13.75 -11.24 -10.14
C ARG A 128 13.01 -12.25 -9.27
N VAL A 129 11.70 -12.11 -9.12
CA VAL A 129 10.87 -13.04 -8.33
C VAL A 129 10.86 -14.45 -8.90
N ASP A 130 10.85 -14.60 -10.23
CA ASP A 130 10.84 -15.92 -10.87
C ASP A 130 12.17 -16.66 -10.75
N THR A 131 13.28 -15.93 -10.75
CA THR A 131 14.61 -16.52 -10.56
C THR A 131 14.86 -17.00 -9.12
N LEU A 132 14.10 -16.51 -8.14
CA LEU A 132 14.22 -16.94 -6.75
C LEU A 132 13.56 -18.32 -6.57
N ARG A 133 14.42 -19.33 -6.38
CA ARG A 133 14.01 -20.66 -5.92
C ARG A 133 13.86 -20.64 -4.41
N VAL A 134 12.63 -20.86 -3.94
CA VAL A 134 12.34 -21.02 -2.52
C VAL A 134 12.39 -22.51 -2.21
N THR A 135 13.39 -22.91 -1.44
CA THR A 135 13.46 -24.24 -0.82
C THR A 135 13.10 -24.11 0.64
N THR A 136 11.97 -24.67 1.05
CA THR A 136 11.60 -24.77 2.47
C THR A 136 12.50 -25.81 3.12
N VAL A 137 13.39 -25.37 4.01
CA VAL A 137 14.16 -26.27 4.89
C VAL A 137 13.38 -26.39 6.18
N GLU A 138 12.94 -27.61 6.52
CA GLU A 138 12.32 -27.86 7.83
C GLU A 138 13.39 -27.59 8.92
N PRO A 139 13.11 -26.72 9.90
CA PRO A 139 14.08 -26.45 10.96
C PRO A 139 14.38 -27.76 11.70
N PRO A 140 15.65 -27.98 12.13
CA PRO A 140 16.02 -29.20 12.84
C PRO A 140 15.12 -29.35 14.06
N ARG A 141 14.39 -30.48 14.14
CA ARG A 141 13.59 -30.80 15.33
C ARG A 141 14.53 -30.85 16.52
N PRO A 142 14.25 -30.15 17.63
CA PRO A 142 15.07 -30.27 18.83
C PRO A 142 15.06 -31.75 19.22
N SER A 143 16.24 -32.38 19.21
CA SER A 143 16.39 -33.74 19.69
C SER A 143 15.97 -33.72 21.15
N THR A 144 14.82 -34.32 21.46
CA THR A 144 14.45 -34.63 22.83
C THR A 144 15.48 -35.64 23.32
N GLY A 145 16.56 -35.11 23.90
CA GLY A 145 17.62 -35.90 24.52
C GLY A 145 16.99 -36.79 25.57
N CYS A 146 17.10 -38.09 25.32
CA CYS A 146 16.76 -39.16 26.24
C CYS A 146 17.54 -38.94 27.54
N CYS A 147 16.86 -38.67 28.66
CA CYS A 147 17.44 -38.94 29.97
C CYS A 147 17.14 -40.40 30.30
N SER A 148 18.17 -41.24 30.16
CA SER A 148 18.22 -42.59 30.74
C SER A 148 18.49 -42.52 32.25
#